data_AF-A0A6M0JW70-F1
#
_entry.id   AF-A0A6M0JW70-F1
#
_cell.length_a   1.000
_cell.length_b   1.000
_cell.length_c   1.000
_cell.angle_alpha   90.00
_cell.angle_beta   90.00
_cell.angle_gamma   90.00
#
_symmetry.space_group_name_H-M   'P 1'
#
loop_
_entity.id
_entity.type
_entity.pdbx_description
1 polymer ?
#
loop_
_entity_poly.entity_id
_entity_poly.type
_entity_poly.pdbx_seq_one_letter_code
_entity_poly.pdbx_strand_id
1 'polypeptide(L)'
;MITTRFDPKVHGFHFSNSDIRWRIPLPFLGFITGKALCGGMVYAALDYFHATAAVPEATQPPAEGSVLHAYIFSRQNDAHLNTVPKFGSQWMPLVGPFVAVNSSTEYQKLKPYLQRGLPVPICLVGKDKGHHLLAIGCEPYRISIQAYDPNHPDKIVTIEQSGGELQNSVDKGRWPAFFVDDLYHFRHPPHLSGIDMLGNWRCCIYCRTLFWSQGPRNGVCPAGATHLWTYGTEYLLDIGVASGDRDWRWCRKCQGLFLALLPGTCPSGGAHDGGTSQRFTLTHYAPGVGGQRNWRRCMKCEGLVFTGAGGPAACSAGGKHDCHHSDYALLMA
;
A
#
# COMPACT_ATOMS: atom_id res chain seq x y z
N MET A 1 -11.88 -2.30 32.28
CA MET A 1 -11.15 -2.12 31.01
C MET A 1 -12.12 -2.04 29.83
N ILE A 2 -11.94 -1.05 28.97
CA ILE A 2 -12.67 -0.85 27.70
C ILE A 2 -11.79 -1.43 26.60
N THR A 3 -12.32 -2.27 25.71
CA THR A 3 -11.53 -2.95 24.66
C THR A 3 -12.28 -3.02 23.32
N THR A 4 -11.53 -3.09 22.23
CA THR A 4 -12.04 -3.30 20.87
C THR A 4 -11.90 -4.77 20.47
N ARG A 5 -12.34 -5.12 19.24
CA ARG A 5 -12.17 -6.48 18.68
C ARG A 5 -10.82 -6.70 17.99
N PHE A 6 -9.96 -5.69 17.93
CA PHE A 6 -8.66 -5.82 17.29
C PHE A 6 -7.72 -6.67 18.16
N ASP A 7 -7.51 -7.91 17.77
CA ASP A 7 -6.43 -8.78 18.29
C ASP A 7 -5.13 -8.62 17.48
N PRO A 8 -4.00 -8.20 18.09
CA PRO A 8 -2.70 -8.16 17.43
C PRO A 8 -2.25 -9.45 16.76
N LYS A 9 -2.64 -10.63 17.30
CA LYS A 9 -2.26 -11.94 16.75
C LYS A 9 -3.05 -12.34 15.50
N VAL A 10 -4.15 -11.66 15.22
CA VAL A 10 -5.05 -12.00 14.11
C VAL A 10 -5.07 -10.88 13.08
N HIS A 11 -5.02 -9.63 13.53
CA HIS A 11 -5.21 -8.45 12.69
C HIS A 11 -3.94 -7.58 12.59
N GLY A 12 -2.92 -7.83 13.41
CA GLY A 12 -1.62 -7.16 13.33
C GLY A 12 -0.69 -7.85 12.34
N PHE A 13 0.32 -7.12 11.83
CA PHE A 13 1.38 -7.76 11.05
C PHE A 13 2.29 -8.59 11.97
N HIS A 14 2.73 -9.76 11.49
CA HIS A 14 3.58 -10.70 12.24
C HIS A 14 5.09 -10.44 12.11
N PHE A 15 5.48 -9.28 11.57
CA PHE A 15 6.87 -8.85 11.44
C PHE A 15 7.09 -7.52 12.17
N SER A 16 8.30 -7.28 12.68
CA SER A 16 8.60 -6.04 13.39
C SER A 16 8.83 -4.89 12.41
N ASN A 17 8.28 -3.73 12.76
CA ASN A 17 8.62 -2.43 12.20
C ASN A 17 10.13 -2.16 12.18
N SER A 18 10.86 -2.66 13.20
CA SER A 18 12.31 -2.49 13.31
C SER A 18 13.08 -3.20 12.20
N ASP A 19 12.47 -4.17 11.52
CA ASP A 19 13.08 -4.95 10.44
C ASP A 19 12.81 -4.36 9.05
N ILE A 20 11.86 -3.41 8.94
CA ILE A 20 11.55 -2.76 7.67
C ILE A 20 12.66 -1.79 7.27
N ARG A 21 13.00 -1.81 5.99
CA ARG A 21 13.94 -0.89 5.33
C ARG A 21 13.24 -0.21 4.17
N TRP A 22 13.65 1.00 3.83
CA TRP A 22 13.14 1.71 2.65
C TRP A 22 14.23 2.60 2.07
N ARG A 23 14.21 2.79 0.74
CA ARG A 23 15.00 3.82 0.07
C ARG A 23 14.16 4.68 -0.87
N ILE A 24 14.52 5.95 -0.93
CA ILE A 24 13.97 6.92 -1.88
C ILE A 24 15.10 7.26 -2.86
N PRO A 25 14.94 6.95 -4.16
CA PRO A 25 15.89 7.41 -5.17
C PRO A 25 15.79 8.93 -5.30
N LEU A 26 16.94 9.61 -5.24
CA LEU A 26 17.07 11.01 -5.59
C LEU A 26 17.82 11.14 -6.92
N PRO A 27 17.26 11.83 -7.92
CA PRO A 27 17.99 12.11 -9.15
C PRO A 27 19.35 12.74 -8.83
N PHE A 28 20.43 12.15 -9.36
CA PHE A 28 21.82 12.62 -9.21
C PHE A 28 22.42 12.61 -7.79
N LEU A 29 21.64 12.36 -6.73
CA LEU A 29 22.09 12.29 -5.33
C LEU A 29 22.09 10.86 -4.73
N GLY A 30 21.78 9.84 -5.52
CA GLY A 30 21.78 8.44 -5.06
C GLY A 30 20.50 8.09 -4.30
N PHE A 31 20.61 7.64 -3.05
CA PHE A 31 19.47 7.18 -2.25
C PHE A 31 19.45 7.82 -0.86
N ILE A 32 18.27 8.25 -0.42
CA ILE A 32 17.99 8.39 1.01
C ILE A 32 17.47 7.05 1.50
N THR A 33 18.11 6.48 2.52
CA THR A 33 17.65 5.27 3.18
C THR A 33 17.06 5.58 4.54
N GLY A 34 16.06 4.83 4.95
CA GLY A 34 15.59 4.84 6.32
C GLY A 34 15.12 3.48 6.79
N LYS A 35 14.72 3.46 8.06
CA LYS A 35 14.22 2.28 8.77
C LYS A 35 12.90 2.64 9.41
N ALA A 36 12.09 1.63 9.69
CA ALA A 36 10.77 1.75 10.32
C ALA A 36 9.73 2.52 9.47
N LEU A 37 8.51 2.03 9.53
CA LEU A 37 7.28 2.58 8.97
C LEU A 37 6.12 2.39 9.98
N CYS A 38 6.30 2.78 11.25
CA CYS A 38 5.34 2.48 12.32
C CYS A 38 3.94 3.04 12.05
N GLY A 39 3.85 4.28 11.55
CA GLY A 39 2.58 4.91 11.16
C GLY A 39 1.94 4.17 9.99
N GLY A 40 2.75 3.78 9.00
CA GLY A 40 2.31 3.00 7.86
C GLY A 40 1.77 1.62 8.24
N MET A 41 2.44 0.93 9.17
CA MET A 41 2.00 -0.37 9.66
C MET A 41 0.73 -0.28 10.49
N VAL A 42 0.60 0.73 11.36
CA VAL A 42 -0.62 0.96 12.16
C VAL A 42 -1.80 1.26 11.24
N TYR A 43 -1.64 2.18 10.29
CA TYR A 43 -2.68 2.53 9.33
C TYR A 43 -3.08 1.35 8.47
N ALA A 44 -2.09 0.60 7.93
CA ALA A 44 -2.37 -0.56 7.11
C ALA A 44 -3.05 -1.68 7.91
N ALA A 45 -2.60 -2.02 9.12
CA ALA A 45 -3.26 -3.03 9.95
C ALA A 45 -4.71 -2.64 10.27
N LEU A 46 -4.97 -1.35 10.53
CA LEU A 46 -6.32 -0.84 10.73
C LEU A 46 -7.18 -0.91 9.46
N ASP A 47 -6.59 -0.67 8.28
CA ASP A 47 -7.25 -0.87 7.00
C ASP A 47 -7.66 -2.34 6.79
N TYR A 48 -6.77 -3.30 7.06
CA TYR A 48 -7.11 -4.74 7.00
C TYR A 48 -8.24 -5.09 7.96
N PHE A 49 -8.19 -4.59 9.19
CA PHE A 49 -9.26 -4.79 10.18
C PHE A 49 -10.60 -4.24 9.71
N HIS A 50 -10.65 -3.01 9.19
CA HIS A 50 -11.89 -2.40 8.68
C HIS A 50 -12.41 -3.07 7.41
N ALA A 51 -11.52 -3.55 6.55
CA ALA A 51 -11.88 -4.31 5.36
C ALA A 51 -12.34 -5.74 5.69
N THR A 52 -12.22 -6.19 6.95
CA THR A 52 -12.42 -7.60 7.33
C THR A 52 -11.51 -8.54 6.54
N ALA A 53 -10.33 -8.04 6.19
CA ALA A 53 -9.33 -8.71 5.37
C ALA A 53 -8.34 -9.48 6.23
N ALA A 54 -7.91 -10.66 5.76
CA ALA A 54 -6.78 -11.35 6.39
C ALA A 54 -5.48 -10.59 6.14
N VAL A 55 -4.74 -10.28 7.21
CA VAL A 55 -3.37 -9.79 7.09
C VAL A 55 -2.46 -10.90 6.55
N PRO A 56 -1.36 -10.55 5.87
CA PRO A 56 -0.41 -11.54 5.39
C PRO A 56 0.21 -12.34 6.54
N GLU A 57 0.22 -13.67 6.43
CA GLU A 57 0.81 -14.58 7.44
C GLU A 57 2.35 -14.48 7.53
N ALA A 58 2.98 -13.71 6.65
CA ALA A 58 4.43 -13.55 6.61
C ALA A 58 4.97 -12.97 7.92
N THR A 59 5.98 -13.64 8.49
CA THR A 59 6.70 -13.20 9.70
C THR A 59 7.98 -12.42 9.38
N GLN A 60 8.36 -12.37 8.11
CA GLN A 60 9.48 -11.57 7.62
C GLN A 60 8.97 -10.23 7.06
N PRO A 61 9.74 -9.14 7.20
CA PRO A 61 9.35 -7.85 6.64
C PRO A 61 9.18 -7.97 5.11
N PRO A 62 8.22 -7.25 4.52
CA PRO A 62 8.01 -7.32 3.09
C PRO A 62 9.23 -6.79 2.36
N ALA A 63 9.64 -7.50 1.30
CA ALA A 63 10.74 -7.08 0.45
C ALA A 63 10.51 -5.65 -0.05
N GLU A 64 11.56 -4.84 -0.05
CA GLU A 64 11.47 -3.43 -0.43
C GLU A 64 10.92 -3.27 -1.85
N GLY A 65 9.86 -2.46 -2.00
CA GLY A 65 9.16 -2.25 -3.26
C GLY A 65 8.23 -3.39 -3.69
N SER A 66 7.97 -4.38 -2.83
CA SER A 66 6.81 -5.27 -2.97
C SER A 66 5.49 -4.51 -2.76
N VAL A 67 4.36 -5.11 -3.13
CA VAL A 67 3.01 -4.52 -2.96
C VAL A 67 2.77 -4.11 -1.51
N LEU A 68 2.99 -5.03 -0.56
CA LEU A 68 2.78 -4.76 0.85
C LEU A 68 3.71 -3.67 1.37
N HIS A 69 5.00 -3.73 1.01
CA HIS A 69 5.97 -2.72 1.40
C HIS A 69 5.59 -1.32 0.91
N ALA A 70 5.25 -1.20 -0.38
CA ALA A 70 4.88 0.08 -0.96
C ALA A 70 3.56 0.62 -0.40
N TYR A 71 2.60 -0.25 -0.07
CA TYR A 71 1.37 0.13 0.60
C TYR A 71 1.62 0.69 2.00
N ILE A 72 2.41 -0.05 2.82
CA ILE A 72 2.82 0.40 4.15
C ILE A 72 3.58 1.73 4.05
N PHE A 73 4.49 1.89 3.09
CA PHE A 73 5.22 3.13 2.86
C PHE A 73 4.28 4.29 2.49
N SER A 74 3.31 4.05 1.61
CA SER A 74 2.30 5.05 1.25
C SER A 74 1.43 5.46 2.45
N ARG A 75 1.10 4.52 3.33
CA ARG A 75 0.37 4.80 4.58
C ARG A 75 1.24 5.52 5.61
N GLN A 76 2.56 5.33 5.61
CA GLN A 76 3.46 6.12 6.43
C GLN A 76 3.42 7.60 6.04
N ASN A 77 3.35 7.89 4.74
CA ASN A 77 3.22 9.27 4.25
C ASN A 77 1.91 9.91 4.70
N ASP A 78 0.79 9.18 4.66
CA ASP A 78 -0.48 9.66 5.20
C ASP A 78 -0.40 9.95 6.69
N ALA A 79 0.12 9.00 7.48
CA ALA A 79 0.28 9.19 8.93
C ALA A 79 1.16 10.41 9.22
N HIS A 80 2.24 10.62 8.47
CA HIS A 80 3.03 11.84 8.58
C HIS A 80 2.23 13.09 8.22
N LEU A 81 1.55 13.13 7.07
CA LEU A 81 0.72 14.28 6.64
C LEU A 81 -0.34 14.63 7.69
N ASN A 82 -1.00 13.62 8.23
CA ASN A 82 -2.03 13.75 9.26
C ASN A 82 -1.47 14.27 10.59
N THR A 83 -0.19 14.00 10.88
CA THR A 83 0.46 14.46 12.10
C THR A 83 1.19 15.80 11.94
N VAL A 84 1.38 16.30 10.72
CA VAL A 84 2.00 17.62 10.44
C VAL A 84 1.40 18.76 11.28
N PRO A 85 0.07 18.89 11.46
CA PRO A 85 -0.52 19.96 12.28
C PRO A 85 -0.11 19.88 13.76
N LYS A 86 0.20 18.68 14.26
CA LYS A 86 0.65 18.43 15.64
C LYS A 86 2.17 18.61 15.80
N PHE A 87 2.92 18.56 14.70
CA PHE A 87 4.38 18.70 14.64
C PHE A 87 4.87 20.00 13.99
N GLY A 88 4.00 20.99 13.79
CA GLY A 88 4.42 22.35 13.44
C GLY A 88 5.05 22.51 12.04
N SER A 89 4.52 21.83 11.02
CA SER A 89 4.83 22.05 9.58
C SER A 89 6.14 21.51 9.00
N GLN A 90 6.45 20.21 9.16
CA GLN A 90 7.55 19.56 8.40
C GLN A 90 7.20 18.13 7.93
N TRP A 91 7.63 17.80 6.71
CA TRP A 91 7.39 16.52 6.04
C TRP A 91 8.71 15.76 5.85
N MET A 92 8.86 14.61 6.55
CA MET A 92 9.82 13.53 6.27
C MET A 92 11.34 13.83 6.53
N PRO A 93 12.12 12.93 7.16
CA PRO A 93 11.79 11.97 8.22
C PRO A 93 12.44 12.40 9.56
N LEU A 94 11.62 12.65 10.58
CA LEU A 94 12.01 12.96 11.97
C LEU A 94 12.91 14.19 12.13
N VAL A 95 12.31 15.32 12.55
CA VAL A 95 12.76 16.29 13.56
C VAL A 95 12.00 17.60 13.27
N GLY A 96 11.21 18.08 14.23
CA GLY A 96 10.49 19.35 14.14
C GLY A 96 9.96 19.75 15.53
N PRO A 97 9.85 21.05 15.85
CA PRO A 97 9.46 21.50 17.18
C PRO A 97 8.01 21.12 17.51
N PHE A 98 7.84 20.48 18.66
CA PHE A 98 6.55 19.99 19.14
C PHE A 98 5.60 21.13 19.48
N VAL A 99 4.35 21.01 19.04
CA VAL A 99 3.25 21.70 19.72
C VAL A 99 3.04 20.96 21.04
N ALA A 100 3.00 21.68 22.16
CA ALA A 100 2.77 21.06 23.48
C ALA A 100 1.44 20.28 23.46
N VAL A 101 1.53 18.96 23.66
CA VAL A 101 0.37 18.07 23.70
C VAL A 101 0.06 17.72 25.15
N ASN A 102 -1.22 17.85 25.54
CA ASN A 102 -1.70 17.43 26.86
C ASN A 102 -2.29 16.01 26.78
N SER A 103 -1.56 15.03 27.29
CA SER A 103 -1.96 13.61 27.32
C SER A 103 -3.30 13.38 28.02
N SER A 104 -3.66 14.18 29.04
CA SER A 104 -4.96 14.05 29.71
C SER A 104 -6.10 14.45 28.78
N THR A 105 -5.95 15.52 28.00
CA THR A 105 -6.93 15.95 27.01
C THR A 105 -7.07 14.91 25.89
N GLU A 106 -5.96 14.42 25.36
CA GLU A 106 -5.94 13.38 24.32
C GLU A 106 -6.51 12.05 24.85
N TYR A 107 -6.34 11.73 26.13
CA TYR A 107 -6.98 10.57 26.76
C TYR A 107 -8.50 10.67 26.83
N GLN A 108 -9.03 11.87 27.12
CA GLN A 108 -10.48 12.11 27.10
C GLN A 108 -11.04 12.00 25.68
N LYS A 109 -10.26 12.39 24.67
CA LYS A 109 -10.61 12.21 23.24
C LYS A 109 -10.57 10.73 22.81
N LEU A 110 -9.63 9.94 23.30
CA LEU A 110 -9.47 8.52 22.94
C LEU A 110 -10.64 7.66 23.45
N LYS A 111 -11.07 7.88 24.70
CA LYS A 111 -12.05 7.03 25.39
C LYS A 111 -13.35 6.77 24.59
N PRO A 112 -14.04 7.79 24.03
CA PRO A 112 -15.26 7.59 23.26
C PRO A 112 -15.11 6.66 22.04
N TYR A 113 -13.95 6.66 21.38
CA TYR A 113 -13.70 5.75 20.25
C TYR A 113 -13.64 4.30 20.74
N LEU A 114 -12.83 4.05 21.77
CA LEU A 114 -12.66 2.70 22.33
C LEU A 114 -13.97 2.17 22.94
N GLN A 115 -14.78 3.03 23.55
CA GLN A 115 -16.12 2.66 24.05
C GLN A 115 -17.07 2.20 22.94
N ARG A 116 -16.90 2.71 21.72
CA ARG A 116 -17.63 2.27 20.52
C ARG A 116 -17.02 1.04 19.85
N GLY A 117 -15.98 0.45 20.45
CA GLY A 117 -15.25 -0.67 19.88
C GLY A 117 -14.39 -0.29 18.67
N LEU A 118 -14.07 0.99 18.49
CA LEU A 118 -13.27 1.50 17.38
C LEU A 118 -11.80 1.62 17.81
N PRO A 119 -10.88 0.77 17.29
CA PRO A 119 -9.45 0.96 17.50
C PRO A 119 -9.00 2.22 16.77
N VAL A 120 -8.06 2.96 17.37
CA VAL A 120 -7.67 4.30 16.88
C VAL A 120 -6.16 4.46 16.89
N PRO A 121 -5.55 4.98 15.81
CA PRO A 121 -4.13 5.32 15.81
C PRO A 121 -3.81 6.39 16.86
N ILE A 122 -2.74 6.17 17.60
CA ILE A 122 -2.16 7.14 18.52
C ILE A 122 -0.69 7.30 18.18
N CYS A 123 -0.11 8.45 18.51
CA CYS A 123 1.32 8.68 18.37
C CYS A 123 1.90 9.08 19.72
N LEU A 124 2.89 8.31 20.20
CA LEU A 124 3.74 8.68 21.31
C LEU A 124 4.76 9.70 20.84
N VAL A 125 5.03 10.68 21.69
CA VAL A 125 5.77 11.89 21.35
C VAL A 125 6.90 12.06 22.36
N GLY A 126 8.12 12.18 21.86
CA GLY A 126 9.30 12.51 22.66
C GLY A 126 10.24 13.42 21.87
N LYS A 127 11.30 13.93 22.50
CA LYS A 127 12.22 14.88 21.84
C LYS A 127 12.73 14.33 20.49
N ASP A 128 12.35 15.02 19.43
CA ASP A 128 12.68 14.76 18.02
C ASP A 128 12.27 13.37 17.50
N LYS A 129 11.33 12.71 18.19
CA LYS A 129 10.84 11.38 17.80
C LYS A 129 9.34 11.20 18.01
N GLY A 130 8.74 10.41 17.13
CA GLY A 130 7.37 9.94 17.23
C GLY A 130 7.31 8.42 17.05
N HIS A 131 6.32 7.78 17.66
CA HIS A 131 6.07 6.35 17.46
C HIS A 131 4.56 6.10 17.42
N HIS A 132 4.06 5.57 16.31
CA HIS A 132 2.65 5.26 16.17
C HIS A 132 2.33 3.88 16.73
N LEU A 133 1.21 3.79 17.44
CA LEU A 133 0.59 2.56 17.91
C LEU A 133 -0.89 2.58 17.55
N LEU A 134 -1.53 1.41 17.55
CA LEU A 134 -2.98 1.32 17.45
C LEU A 134 -3.55 1.10 18.86
N ALA A 135 -4.27 2.08 19.41
CA ALA A 135 -4.97 1.90 20.68
C ALA A 135 -6.16 0.96 20.49
N ILE A 136 -6.19 -0.10 21.29
CA ILE A 136 -7.20 -1.18 21.23
C ILE A 136 -7.95 -1.35 22.55
N GLY A 137 -7.53 -0.67 23.62
CA GLY A 137 -8.25 -0.65 24.88
C GLY A 137 -7.70 0.38 25.85
N CYS A 138 -8.45 0.69 26.90
CA CYS A 138 -8.02 1.63 27.93
C CYS A 138 -8.73 1.43 29.28
N GLU A 139 -8.17 2.00 30.35
CA GLU A 139 -8.84 2.06 31.66
C GLU A 139 -9.72 3.31 31.82
N PRO A 140 -10.90 3.23 32.44
CA PRO A 140 -11.82 4.37 32.49
C PRO A 140 -11.26 5.60 33.25
N TYR A 141 -10.46 5.38 34.30
CA TYR A 141 -10.11 6.41 35.29
C TYR A 141 -8.65 6.84 35.31
N ARG A 142 -7.73 6.09 34.68
CA ARG A 142 -6.29 6.41 34.64
C ARG A 142 -5.76 6.22 33.24
N ILE A 143 -4.69 6.95 32.87
CA ILE A 143 -4.03 6.76 31.58
C ILE A 143 -3.31 5.41 31.59
N SER A 144 -3.97 4.42 31.00
CA SER A 144 -3.47 3.07 30.77
C SER A 144 -4.12 2.58 29.48
N ILE A 145 -3.33 2.50 28.40
CA ILE A 145 -3.81 2.19 27.05
C ILE A 145 -3.24 0.85 26.63
N GLN A 146 -4.10 -0.12 26.31
CA GLN A 146 -3.69 -1.32 25.60
C GLN A 146 -3.56 -1.00 24.11
N ALA A 147 -2.47 -1.44 23.49
CA ALA A 147 -2.17 -1.12 22.10
C ALA A 147 -1.52 -2.28 21.34
N TYR A 148 -1.73 -2.30 20.03
CA TYR A 148 -0.85 -2.97 19.08
C TYR A 148 0.32 -2.05 18.78
N ASP A 149 1.53 -2.51 19.10
CA ASP A 149 2.79 -1.83 18.79
C ASP A 149 3.47 -2.56 17.63
N PRO A 150 3.67 -1.94 16.46
CA PRO A 150 4.29 -2.62 15.33
C PRO A 150 5.77 -2.97 15.56
N ASN A 151 6.42 -2.48 16.62
CA ASN A 151 7.74 -2.97 17.05
C ASN A 151 7.68 -4.35 17.73
N HIS A 152 6.53 -4.70 18.31
CA HIS A 152 6.30 -5.91 19.11
C HIS A 152 5.12 -6.71 18.54
N PRO A 153 5.29 -7.35 17.37
CA PRO A 153 4.22 -8.10 16.71
C PRO A 153 3.64 -9.18 17.64
N ASP A 154 2.37 -9.54 17.41
CA ASP A 154 1.61 -10.58 18.14
C ASP A 154 1.40 -10.33 19.65
N LYS A 155 1.76 -9.14 20.14
CA LYS A 155 1.65 -8.76 21.54
C LYS A 155 0.73 -7.57 21.73
N ILE A 156 -0.03 -7.61 22.81
CA ILE A 156 -0.67 -6.43 23.38
C ILE A 156 0.37 -5.77 24.29
N VAL A 157 0.67 -4.50 24.05
CA VAL A 157 1.47 -3.67 24.95
C VAL A 157 0.56 -2.78 25.78
N THR A 158 1.01 -2.34 26.95
CA THR A 158 0.32 -1.32 27.75
C THR A 158 1.17 -0.06 27.83
N ILE A 159 0.59 1.08 27.49
CA ILE A 159 1.15 2.41 27.72
C ILE A 159 0.54 2.97 29.00
N GLU A 160 1.31 3.01 30.08
CA GLU A 160 0.85 3.50 31.38
C GLU A 160 1.55 4.80 31.77
N GLN A 161 0.82 5.70 32.42
CA GLN A 161 1.42 6.89 33.02
C GLN A 161 2.10 6.54 34.35
N SER A 162 3.39 6.85 34.47
CA SER A 162 4.18 6.67 35.68
C SER A 162 5.27 7.72 35.79
N GLY A 163 5.30 8.47 36.90
CA GLY A 163 6.32 9.48 37.18
C GLY A 163 6.27 10.70 36.24
N GLY A 164 5.07 11.05 35.74
CA GLY A 164 4.88 12.16 34.80
C GLY A 164 5.14 11.82 33.33
N GLU A 165 5.66 10.63 33.04
CA GLU A 165 5.90 10.12 31.69
C GLU A 165 5.00 8.92 31.40
N LEU A 166 4.88 8.56 30.12
CA LEU A 166 4.23 7.35 29.65
C LEU A 166 5.28 6.27 29.43
N GLN A 167 5.02 5.05 29.88
CA GLN A 167 5.94 3.92 29.76
C GLN A 167 5.27 2.77 28.99
N ASN A 168 6.00 2.22 28.03
CA ASN A 168 5.60 1.00 27.33
C ASN A 168 5.98 -0.23 28.17
N SER A 169 5.04 -1.13 28.42
CA SER A 169 5.22 -2.31 29.27
C SER A 169 6.26 -3.32 28.76
N VAL A 170 6.59 -3.31 27.46
CA VAL A 170 7.49 -4.30 26.84
C VAL A 170 8.92 -3.78 26.73
N ASP A 171 9.13 -2.65 26.07
CA ASP A 171 10.47 -2.09 25.86
C ASP A 171 10.89 -1.05 26.90
N LYS A 172 9.99 -0.71 27.83
CA LYS A 172 10.21 0.31 28.87
C LYS A 172 10.57 1.69 28.32
N GLY A 173 10.26 1.95 27.05
CA GLY A 173 10.44 3.25 26.42
C GLY A 173 9.60 4.30 27.13
N ARG A 174 10.23 5.44 27.45
CA ARG A 174 9.59 6.58 28.12
C ARG A 174 9.23 7.67 27.13
N TRP A 175 8.03 8.19 27.28
CA TRP A 175 7.44 9.16 26.37
C TRP A 175 6.79 10.30 27.16
N PRO A 176 7.21 11.56 26.92
CA PRO A 176 6.60 12.72 27.56
C PRO A 176 5.08 12.83 27.34
N ALA A 177 4.61 12.52 26.13
CA ALA A 177 3.20 12.68 25.78
C ALA A 177 2.74 11.71 24.69
N PHE A 178 1.43 11.70 24.44
CA PHE A 178 0.83 11.09 23.27
C PHE A 178 -0.32 11.96 22.75
N PHE A 179 -0.70 11.77 21.49
CA PHE A 179 -1.96 12.28 20.95
C PHE A 179 -2.72 11.22 20.17
N VAL A 180 -4.02 11.46 20.01
CA VAL A 180 -4.91 10.70 19.15
C VAL A 180 -4.80 11.20 17.72
N ASP A 181 -4.42 10.30 16.80
CA ASP A 181 -4.37 10.56 15.37
C ASP A 181 -5.73 10.20 14.74
N ASP A 182 -6.68 11.13 14.89
CA ASP A 182 -8.06 11.03 14.41
C ASP A 182 -8.26 11.54 12.98
N LEU A 183 -7.17 11.86 12.28
CA LEU A 183 -7.20 12.17 10.84
C LEU A 183 -7.00 10.91 9.98
N TYR A 184 -6.85 9.74 10.61
CA TYR A 184 -6.91 8.46 9.92
C TYR A 184 -8.16 8.38 9.04
N HIS A 185 -7.93 8.00 7.79
CA HIS A 185 -9.00 7.66 6.85
C HIS A 185 -8.71 6.27 6.28
N PHE A 186 -9.77 5.48 6.21
CA PHE A 186 -9.72 4.13 5.66
C PHE A 186 -9.26 4.16 4.19
N ARG A 187 -8.31 3.28 3.86
CA ARG A 187 -7.99 2.91 2.49
C ARG A 187 -8.18 1.41 2.33
N HIS A 188 -8.68 0.97 1.19
CA HIS A 188 -8.75 -0.45 0.90
C HIS A 188 -7.32 -1.02 0.85
N PRO A 189 -6.98 -2.00 1.71
CA PRO A 189 -5.68 -2.62 1.69
C PRO A 189 -5.57 -3.56 0.48
N PRO A 190 -4.36 -3.77 -0.06
CA PRO A 190 -4.16 -4.78 -1.09
C PRO A 190 -4.37 -6.16 -0.45
N HIS A 191 -5.35 -6.96 -0.84
CA HIS A 191 -5.36 -8.35 -0.38
C HIS A 191 -4.27 -9.10 -1.15
N LEU A 192 -3.29 -9.64 -0.43
CA LEU A 192 -2.22 -10.43 -1.03
C LEU A 192 -2.66 -11.84 -1.47
N SER A 193 -3.97 -12.10 -1.53
CA SER A 193 -4.53 -13.25 -2.22
C SER A 193 -4.53 -12.99 -3.71
N GLY A 194 -4.11 -13.97 -4.52
CA GLY A 194 -4.07 -13.85 -5.99
C GLY A 194 -5.43 -13.63 -6.70
N ILE A 195 -6.48 -13.33 -5.94
CA ILE A 195 -7.85 -13.04 -6.40
C ILE A 195 -8.03 -11.52 -6.64
N ASP A 196 -7.28 -10.63 -5.97
CA ASP A 196 -7.48 -9.17 -6.10
C ASP A 196 -6.83 -8.56 -7.34
N MET A 197 -5.74 -9.17 -7.82
CA MET A 197 -5.23 -8.85 -9.16
C MET A 197 -6.08 -9.49 -10.27
N LEU A 198 -7.19 -10.17 -9.95
CA LEU A 198 -8.19 -10.46 -10.99
C LEU A 198 -8.96 -9.19 -11.35
N GLY A 199 -8.99 -8.15 -10.52
CA GLY A 199 -9.67 -6.88 -10.79
C GLY A 199 -8.76 -5.66 -10.67
N ASN A 200 -9.37 -4.47 -10.68
CA ASN A 200 -8.69 -3.18 -10.62
C ASN A 200 -7.71 -2.91 -11.77
N TRP A 201 -7.88 -3.58 -12.90
CA TRP A 201 -7.13 -3.28 -14.11
C TRP A 201 -7.82 -2.18 -14.90
N ARG A 202 -7.03 -1.20 -15.35
CA ARG A 202 -7.50 -0.04 -16.09
C ARG A 202 -6.71 0.10 -17.38
N CYS A 203 -7.36 0.61 -18.41
CA CYS A 203 -6.70 1.03 -19.64
C CYS A 203 -6.18 2.46 -19.46
N CYS A 204 -4.89 2.69 -19.66
CA CYS A 204 -4.35 4.04 -19.62
C CYS A 204 -4.79 4.85 -20.86
N ILE A 205 -5.24 6.10 -20.67
CA ILE A 205 -5.70 6.95 -21.77
C ILE A 205 -4.57 7.39 -22.73
N TYR A 206 -3.32 7.48 -22.24
CA TYR A 206 -2.21 8.00 -23.04
C TYR A 206 -1.39 6.93 -23.73
N CYS A 207 -1.05 5.84 -23.02
CA CYS A 207 -0.24 4.76 -23.59
C CYS A 207 -1.06 3.53 -23.99
N ARG A 208 -2.35 3.50 -23.66
CA ARG A 208 -3.31 2.43 -23.99
C ARG A 208 -2.94 1.06 -23.45
N THR A 209 -1.94 0.98 -22.58
CA THR A 209 -1.59 -0.27 -21.90
C THR A 209 -2.53 -0.54 -20.73
N LEU A 210 -2.78 -1.82 -20.47
CA LEU A 210 -3.45 -2.26 -19.25
C LEU A 210 -2.48 -2.13 -18.07
N PHE A 211 -2.91 -1.47 -17.00
CA PHE A 211 -2.14 -1.32 -15.77
C PHE A 211 -3.03 -1.56 -14.56
N TRP A 212 -2.40 -1.96 -13.45
CA TRP A 212 -3.10 -2.21 -12.20
C TRP A 212 -3.21 -0.91 -11.39
N SER A 213 -4.44 -0.45 -11.13
CA SER A 213 -4.70 0.89 -10.57
C SER A 213 -4.56 0.98 -9.05
N GLN A 214 -4.29 -0.14 -8.37
CA GLN A 214 -3.96 -0.14 -6.93
C GLN A 214 -2.44 -0.07 -6.69
N GLY A 215 -1.67 0.04 -7.77
CA GLY A 215 -0.23 0.20 -7.76
C GLY A 215 0.24 1.55 -7.21
N PRO A 216 1.44 1.62 -6.60
CA PRO A 216 2.01 2.88 -6.12
C PRO A 216 2.04 3.96 -7.20
N ARG A 217 1.38 5.09 -6.92
CA ARG A 217 1.27 6.26 -7.83
C ARG A 217 0.82 5.91 -9.25
N ASN A 218 0.13 4.80 -9.48
CA ASN A 218 -0.24 4.31 -10.81
C ASN A 218 0.96 4.16 -11.77
N GLY A 219 2.18 3.93 -11.27
CA GLY A 219 3.33 3.58 -12.11
C GLY A 219 3.85 4.66 -13.05
N VAL A 220 4.74 4.25 -13.95
CA VAL A 220 5.40 5.13 -14.93
C VAL A 220 4.78 4.90 -16.31
N CYS A 221 4.18 5.94 -16.86
CA CYS A 221 3.62 5.93 -18.20
C CYS A 221 4.68 6.41 -19.22
N PRO A 222 4.84 5.74 -20.38
CA PRO A 222 5.77 6.18 -21.42
C PRO A 222 5.39 7.53 -22.05
N ALA A 223 4.20 8.06 -21.76
CA ALA A 223 3.80 9.42 -22.15
C ALA A 223 4.36 10.52 -21.22
N GLY A 224 5.16 10.17 -20.20
CA GLY A 224 5.87 11.14 -19.35
C GLY A 224 5.23 11.46 -17.99
N ALA A 225 4.20 10.72 -17.58
CA ALA A 225 3.49 10.92 -16.31
C ALA A 225 3.18 9.57 -15.61
N THR A 226 2.25 9.56 -14.67
CA THR A 226 1.66 8.32 -14.13
C THR A 226 0.57 7.78 -15.06
N HIS A 227 0.18 6.52 -14.92
CA HIS A 227 -0.98 6.02 -15.67
C HIS A 227 -2.26 6.75 -15.24
N LEU A 228 -3.03 7.26 -16.21
CA LEU A 228 -4.33 7.88 -16.01
C LEU A 228 -5.41 7.10 -16.75
N TRP A 229 -6.61 7.04 -16.19
CA TRP A 229 -7.79 6.44 -16.81
C TRP A 229 -8.99 7.35 -16.57
N THR A 230 -9.92 7.38 -17.53
CA THR A 230 -11.24 7.97 -17.31
C THR A 230 -12.15 6.97 -16.59
N TYR A 231 -13.08 7.45 -15.78
CA TYR A 231 -14.14 6.61 -15.21
C TYR A 231 -14.85 5.84 -16.34
N GLY A 232 -15.03 4.51 -16.20
CA GLY A 232 -15.94 3.77 -17.08
C GLY A 232 -15.61 2.33 -17.46
N THR A 233 -14.43 1.77 -17.16
CA THR A 233 -14.23 0.32 -17.37
C THR A 233 -13.16 -0.24 -16.45
N GLU A 234 -13.52 -1.27 -15.70
CA GLU A 234 -12.59 -2.16 -15.01
C GLU A 234 -12.42 -3.42 -15.84
N TYR A 235 -11.21 -3.95 -15.90
CA TYR A 235 -10.95 -5.21 -16.56
C TYR A 235 -10.66 -6.29 -15.55
N LEU A 236 -11.16 -7.49 -15.85
CA LEU A 236 -10.88 -8.68 -15.08
C LEU A 236 -9.87 -9.56 -15.81
N LEU A 237 -8.87 -10.05 -15.07
CA LEU A 237 -7.88 -11.01 -15.57
C LEU A 237 -8.14 -12.39 -14.98
N ASP A 238 -7.91 -13.44 -15.77
CA ASP A 238 -8.13 -14.84 -15.35
C ASP A 238 -6.84 -15.53 -14.88
N ILE A 239 -7.00 -16.48 -13.96
CA ILE A 239 -5.97 -17.37 -13.43
C ILE A 239 -6.23 -18.82 -13.87
N GLY A 240 -5.80 -19.17 -15.08
CA GLY A 240 -5.33 -20.52 -15.37
C GLY A 240 -6.35 -21.60 -15.75
N VAL A 241 -7.49 -21.27 -16.37
CA VAL A 241 -8.39 -22.28 -16.97
C VAL A 241 -8.70 -22.08 -18.46
N ALA A 242 -8.18 -21.01 -19.08
CA ALA A 242 -8.42 -20.72 -20.49
C ALA A 242 -7.31 -21.21 -21.46
N SER A 243 -7.67 -21.43 -22.72
CA SER A 243 -6.79 -21.81 -23.84
C SER A 243 -5.93 -20.66 -24.39
N GLY A 244 -5.41 -19.81 -23.50
CA GLY A 244 -4.76 -18.54 -23.82
C GLY A 244 -3.25 -18.51 -23.60
N ASP A 245 -2.64 -17.36 -23.89
CA ASP A 245 -1.23 -17.11 -23.58
C ASP A 245 -1.05 -17.04 -22.05
N ARG A 246 -0.06 -17.76 -21.56
CA ARG A 246 0.29 -17.86 -20.13
C ARG A 246 1.44 -16.95 -19.76
N ASP A 247 1.70 -16.83 -18.46
CA ASP A 247 2.82 -16.05 -17.90
C ASP A 247 2.75 -14.54 -18.22
N TRP A 248 1.53 -14.03 -18.37
CA TRP A 248 1.30 -12.60 -18.19
C TRP A 248 1.54 -12.23 -16.74
N ARG A 249 2.21 -11.10 -16.52
CA ARG A 249 2.59 -10.62 -15.20
C ARG A 249 2.38 -9.12 -15.08
N TRP A 250 2.04 -8.69 -13.88
CA TRP A 250 2.11 -7.30 -13.46
C TRP A 250 3.56 -6.89 -13.23
N CYS A 251 3.98 -5.76 -13.79
CA CYS A 251 5.30 -5.19 -13.54
C CYS A 251 5.24 -4.23 -12.35
N ARG A 252 5.97 -4.53 -11.26
CA ARG A 252 5.98 -3.68 -10.04
C ARG A 252 6.60 -2.30 -10.23
N LYS A 253 7.32 -2.08 -11.34
CA LYS A 253 7.97 -0.80 -11.65
C LYS A 253 7.01 0.14 -12.40
N CYS A 254 6.48 -0.31 -13.54
CA CYS A 254 5.60 0.53 -14.35
C CYS A 254 4.12 0.32 -14.06
N GLN A 255 3.73 -0.70 -13.29
CA GLN A 255 2.35 -1.12 -13.02
C GLN A 255 1.61 -1.74 -14.20
N GLY A 256 2.22 -1.80 -15.39
CA GLY A 256 1.65 -2.39 -16.59
C GLY A 256 1.66 -3.92 -16.58
N LEU A 257 0.69 -4.51 -17.29
CA LEU A 257 0.67 -5.94 -17.60
C LEU A 257 1.62 -6.21 -18.78
N PHE A 258 2.49 -7.20 -18.64
CA PHE A 258 3.44 -7.63 -19.67
C PHE A 258 3.55 -9.14 -19.77
N LEU A 259 3.92 -9.66 -20.94
CA LEU A 259 4.22 -11.07 -21.12
C LEU A 259 5.65 -11.37 -20.64
N ALA A 260 5.78 -12.14 -19.57
CA ALA A 260 7.07 -12.32 -18.89
C ALA A 260 8.04 -13.28 -19.58
N LEU A 261 7.59 -13.98 -20.62
CA LEU A 261 8.40 -14.94 -21.36
C LEU A 261 9.35 -14.28 -22.38
N LEU A 262 9.19 -12.99 -22.65
CA LEU A 262 9.93 -12.27 -23.69
C LEU A 262 10.53 -10.96 -23.15
N PRO A 263 11.68 -10.53 -23.69
CA PRO A 263 12.29 -9.27 -23.30
C PRO A 263 11.50 -8.10 -23.89
N GLY A 264 10.96 -7.24 -23.02
CA GLY A 264 10.26 -6.01 -23.41
C GLY A 264 10.79 -4.78 -22.67
N THR A 265 10.78 -3.62 -23.33
CA THR A 265 11.22 -2.35 -22.73
C THR A 265 10.22 -1.85 -21.68
N CYS A 266 10.66 -1.74 -20.43
CA CYS A 266 9.88 -1.17 -19.35
C CYS A 266 9.91 0.38 -19.41
N PRO A 267 8.77 1.08 -19.26
CA PRO A 267 8.73 2.55 -19.17
C PRO A 267 9.63 3.13 -18.06
N SER A 268 9.82 2.40 -16.96
CA SER A 268 10.73 2.78 -15.87
C SER A 268 12.22 2.50 -16.16
N GLY A 269 12.56 2.07 -17.38
CA GLY A 269 13.90 1.64 -17.77
C GLY A 269 14.17 0.14 -17.52
N GLY A 270 15.01 -0.44 -18.39
CA GLY A 270 15.40 -1.85 -18.35
C GLY A 270 14.27 -2.84 -18.68
N ALA A 271 14.41 -4.09 -18.26
CA ALA A 271 13.41 -5.14 -18.42
C ALA A 271 12.26 -4.99 -17.40
N HIS A 272 11.07 -5.51 -17.68
CA HIS A 272 9.98 -5.56 -16.70
C HIS A 272 10.31 -6.42 -15.49
N ASP A 273 9.69 -6.11 -14.35
CA ASP A 273 9.90 -6.82 -13.08
C ASP A 273 8.57 -7.35 -12.54
N GLY A 274 8.30 -8.63 -12.81
CA GLY A 274 7.11 -9.35 -12.34
C GLY A 274 7.40 -10.33 -11.21
N GLY A 275 8.48 -10.13 -10.44
CA GLY A 275 8.93 -11.09 -9.42
C GLY A 275 7.89 -11.35 -8.32
N THR A 276 7.07 -10.33 -8.02
CA THR A 276 5.98 -10.39 -7.02
C THR A 276 4.60 -10.54 -7.66
N SER A 277 4.52 -10.76 -8.97
CA SER A 277 3.26 -10.95 -9.68
C SER A 277 2.84 -12.42 -9.67
N GLN A 278 1.54 -12.65 -9.53
CA GLN A 278 0.95 -13.91 -9.97
C GLN A 278 1.05 -14.06 -11.50
N ARG A 279 0.72 -15.26 -11.99
CA ARG A 279 0.69 -15.57 -13.42
C ARG A 279 -0.76 -15.48 -13.90
N PHE A 280 -1.02 -14.60 -14.85
CA PHE A 280 -2.32 -14.51 -15.52
C PHE A 280 -2.30 -15.33 -16.80
N THR A 281 -3.49 -15.76 -17.23
CA THR A 281 -3.71 -16.33 -18.56
C THR A 281 -4.66 -15.41 -19.31
N LEU A 282 -4.26 -14.97 -20.51
CA LEU A 282 -5.12 -14.15 -21.37
C LEU A 282 -5.67 -14.99 -22.50
N THR A 283 -6.99 -15.13 -22.52
CA THR A 283 -7.73 -15.85 -23.56
C THR A 283 -7.64 -15.12 -24.88
N HIS A 284 -7.24 -15.83 -25.95
CA HIS A 284 -7.36 -15.30 -27.31
C HIS A 284 -8.82 -15.09 -27.67
N TYR A 285 -9.11 -13.99 -28.34
CA TYR A 285 -10.44 -13.73 -28.87
C TYR A 285 -10.77 -14.74 -29.97
N ALA A 286 -11.96 -15.34 -29.86
CA ALA A 286 -12.56 -16.16 -30.89
C ALA A 286 -14.09 -15.94 -30.88
N PRO A 287 -14.81 -16.21 -31.99
CA PRO A 287 -16.26 -16.16 -31.99
C PRO A 287 -16.85 -17.02 -30.86
N GLY A 288 -17.71 -16.43 -30.03
CA GLY A 288 -18.31 -17.11 -28.87
C GLY A 288 -17.54 -16.95 -27.55
N VAL A 289 -16.32 -16.38 -27.56
CA VAL A 289 -15.61 -15.98 -26.33
C VAL A 289 -16.13 -14.63 -25.86
N GLY A 290 -16.65 -14.56 -24.64
CA GLY A 290 -17.10 -13.32 -24.02
C GLY A 290 -15.94 -12.40 -23.64
N GLY A 291 -16.14 -11.09 -23.75
CA GLY A 291 -15.15 -10.06 -23.39
C GLY A 291 -14.93 -9.02 -24.49
N GLN A 292 -14.29 -7.91 -24.11
CA GLN A 292 -13.87 -6.88 -25.03
C GLN A 292 -12.70 -7.36 -25.88
N ARG A 293 -12.82 -7.23 -27.19
CA ARG A 293 -11.75 -7.49 -28.18
C ARG A 293 -10.86 -6.27 -28.41
N ASN A 294 -9.87 -6.41 -29.29
CA ASN A 294 -8.85 -5.41 -29.62
C ASN A 294 -7.83 -5.17 -28.50
N TRP A 295 -7.60 -6.16 -27.65
CA TRP A 295 -6.45 -6.18 -26.75
C TRP A 295 -5.32 -6.93 -27.43
N ARG A 296 -4.16 -6.30 -27.57
CA ARG A 296 -3.05 -6.87 -28.34
C ARG A 296 -1.76 -6.74 -27.58
N ARG A 297 -0.91 -7.76 -27.67
CA ARG A 297 0.47 -7.70 -27.21
C ARG A 297 1.27 -6.82 -28.16
N CYS A 298 2.00 -5.85 -27.60
CA CYS A 298 2.99 -5.10 -28.34
C CYS A 298 4.34 -5.82 -28.35
N MET A 299 4.91 -6.13 -29.51
CA MET A 299 6.17 -6.89 -29.64
C MET A 299 7.43 -6.11 -29.23
N LYS A 300 7.31 -4.81 -28.97
CA LYS A 300 8.45 -3.97 -28.56
C LYS A 300 8.54 -3.85 -27.04
N CYS A 301 7.40 -3.63 -26.38
CA CYS A 301 7.35 -3.44 -24.94
C CYS A 301 6.81 -4.66 -24.18
N GLU A 302 6.32 -5.67 -24.88
CA GLU A 302 5.62 -6.85 -24.35
C GLU A 302 4.38 -6.53 -23.52
N GLY A 303 3.93 -5.28 -23.54
CA GLY A 303 2.74 -4.81 -22.84
C GLY A 303 1.46 -5.19 -23.54
N LEU A 304 0.38 -5.37 -22.76
CA LEU A 304 -0.97 -5.54 -23.29
C LEU A 304 -1.57 -4.17 -23.61
N VAL A 305 -1.94 -3.94 -24.87
CA VAL A 305 -2.36 -2.64 -25.42
C VAL A 305 -3.76 -2.73 -26.02
N PHE A 306 -4.62 -1.76 -25.70
CA PHE A 306 -5.93 -1.64 -26.32
C PHE A 306 -5.85 -0.87 -27.66
N THR A 307 -6.13 -1.56 -28.76
CA THR A 307 -6.09 -1.05 -30.14
C THR A 307 -7.47 -0.74 -30.72
N GLY A 308 -8.52 -0.67 -29.90
CA GLY A 308 -9.84 -0.18 -30.31
C GLY A 308 -9.83 1.31 -30.68
N ALA A 309 -11.00 1.87 -31.01
CA ALA A 309 -11.11 3.27 -31.44
C ALA A 309 -10.39 4.24 -30.47
N GLY A 310 -9.45 5.03 -31.01
CA GLY A 310 -8.59 5.94 -30.24
C GLY A 310 -7.39 6.46 -31.04
N GLY A 311 -6.83 7.58 -30.59
CA GLY A 311 -5.67 8.25 -31.20
C GLY A 311 -4.32 7.56 -30.89
N PRO A 312 -3.19 8.16 -31.34
CA PRO A 312 -1.86 7.56 -31.19
C PRO A 312 -1.49 7.32 -29.72
N ALA A 313 -0.89 6.16 -29.45
CA ALA A 313 -0.50 5.71 -28.11
C ALA A 313 1.02 5.54 -28.01
N ALA A 314 1.61 6.10 -26.94
CA ALA A 314 3.05 6.07 -26.72
C ALA A 314 3.54 4.67 -26.31
N CYS A 315 4.57 4.17 -26.99
CA CYS A 315 5.28 2.95 -26.65
C CYS A 315 6.54 3.25 -25.83
N SER A 316 6.85 2.41 -24.84
CA SER A 316 8.07 2.53 -24.02
C SER A 316 9.36 2.26 -24.80
N ALA A 317 9.29 1.54 -25.92
CA ALA A 317 10.41 1.37 -26.86
C ALA A 317 10.57 2.56 -27.82
N GLY A 318 9.77 3.62 -27.67
CA GLY A 318 9.70 4.75 -28.59
C GLY A 318 8.71 4.54 -29.74
N GLY A 319 8.14 5.64 -30.22
CA GLY A 319 7.17 5.65 -31.32
C GLY A 319 5.87 4.92 -30.99
N LYS A 320 5.26 4.29 -31.99
CA LYS A 320 3.97 3.56 -31.89
C LYS A 320 4.18 2.09 -31.49
N HIS A 321 3.18 1.54 -30.80
CA HIS A 321 3.07 0.11 -30.50
C HIS A 321 3.03 -0.75 -31.77
N ASP A 322 3.57 -1.95 -31.67
CA ASP A 322 3.61 -2.96 -32.74
C ASP A 322 2.73 -4.16 -32.38
N CYS A 323 1.49 -4.17 -32.89
CA CYS A 323 0.38 -4.99 -32.37
C CYS A 323 -0.25 -5.90 -33.44
N HIS A 324 0.56 -6.60 -34.24
CA HIS A 324 0.06 -7.35 -35.40
C HIS A 324 -0.34 -8.82 -35.15
N HIS A 325 0.03 -9.42 -34.01
CA HIS A 325 0.03 -10.89 -33.86
C HIS A 325 -0.96 -11.48 -32.85
N SER A 326 -1.72 -10.66 -32.13
CA SER A 326 -2.63 -11.16 -31.08
C SER A 326 -3.91 -10.34 -31.02
N ASP A 327 -4.99 -10.99 -30.59
CA ASP A 327 -6.24 -10.35 -30.15
C ASP A 327 -6.73 -11.13 -28.94
N TYR A 328 -6.79 -10.50 -27.78
CA TYR A 328 -7.24 -11.09 -26.52
C TYR A 328 -8.65 -10.59 -26.18
N ALA A 329 -9.42 -11.44 -25.51
CA ALA A 329 -10.70 -11.07 -24.94
C ALA A 329 -10.51 -10.75 -23.44
N LEU A 330 -10.76 -9.50 -23.04
CA LEU A 330 -10.78 -9.12 -21.62
C LEU A 330 -12.21 -8.95 -21.12
N LEU A 331 -12.52 -9.56 -20.00
CA LEU A 331 -13.78 -9.34 -19.31
C LEU A 331 -13.79 -7.94 -18.70
N MET A 332 -14.94 -7.29 -18.75
CA MET A 332 -15.18 -6.00 -18.10
C MET A 332 -16.04 -6.25 -16.86
N ALA A 333 -15.72 -5.58 -15.75
CA ALA A 333 -16.57 -5.56 -14.55
C ALA A 333 -17.52 -4.36 -14.56
#